data_AF-A0AAW1N5S1-F1
#
_entry.id   AF-A0AAW1N5S1-F1
#
_cell.length_a   1.000
_cell.length_b   1.000
_cell.length_c   1.000
_cell.angle_alpha   90.00
_cell.angle_beta   90.00
_cell.angle_gamma   90.00
#
_symmetry.space_group_name_H-M   'P 1'
#
loop_
_entity.id
_entity.type
_entity.pdbx_description
1 polymer ?
#
loop_
_entity_poly.entity_id
_entity_poly.type
_entity_poly.pdbx_seq_one_letter_code
_entity_poly.pdbx_strand_id
1 'polypeptide(L)'
;MILDINPLAYFLPCGSHSWNLILGDAASSCVQAKSFFGLLQRSYTLFAGSNQRWAISNAHVKSLRWAISNAHVKSLSLKPLSETRWECRVASVKAVKYQLISDISDA
;
A
#
# COMPACT_ATOMS: atom_id res chain seq x y z
N MET A 1 6.38 -30.25 11.13
CA MET A 1 5.07 -29.55 11.07
C MET A 1 4.69 -29.12 12.48
N ILE A 2 3.88 -28.06 12.70
CA ILE A 2 3.52 -27.66 14.09
C ILE A 2 2.84 -28.80 14.87
N LEU A 3 2.11 -29.67 14.15
CA LEU A 3 1.40 -30.82 14.72
C LEU A 3 2.35 -31.86 15.34
N ASP A 4 3.60 -31.92 14.88
CA ASP A 4 4.64 -32.79 15.46
C ASP A 4 5.13 -32.26 16.82
N ILE A 5 4.92 -30.97 17.10
CA ILE A 5 5.30 -30.29 18.35
C ILE A 5 4.09 -30.20 19.29
N ASN A 6 2.91 -29.91 18.76
CA ASN A 6 1.66 -29.86 19.50
C ASN A 6 0.53 -30.51 18.67
N PRO A 7 0.16 -31.77 18.95
CA PRO A 7 -0.87 -32.47 18.20
C PRO A 7 -2.28 -31.87 18.39
N LEU A 8 -2.49 -31.00 19.38
CA LEU A 8 -3.74 -30.28 19.59
C LEU A 8 -3.84 -28.98 18.76
N ALA A 9 -2.76 -28.57 18.07
CA ALA A 9 -2.71 -27.35 17.26
C ALA A 9 -3.35 -27.54 15.87
N TYR A 10 -4.59 -28.06 15.83
CA TYR A 10 -5.35 -28.30 14.60
C TYR A 10 -5.67 -27.02 13.82
N PHE A 11 -5.76 -25.88 14.52
CA PHE A 11 -6.00 -24.58 13.91
C PHE A 11 -4.82 -23.65 14.17
N LEU A 12 -4.15 -23.25 13.10
CA LEU A 12 -3.15 -22.19 13.12
C LEU A 12 -3.73 -20.92 12.48
N PRO A 13 -3.55 -19.75 13.11
CA PRO A 13 -3.91 -18.50 12.45
C PRO A 13 -3.05 -18.31 11.19
N CYS A 14 -3.66 -17.77 10.14
CA CYS A 14 -2.94 -17.43 8.92
C CYS A 14 -1.80 -16.44 9.24
N GLY A 15 -0.57 -16.76 8.84
CA GLY A 15 0.58 -15.88 9.06
C GLY A 15 0.36 -14.48 8.48
N SER A 16 -0.19 -14.38 7.26
CA SER A 16 -0.51 -13.10 6.64
C SER A 16 -1.54 -12.29 7.43
N HIS A 17 -2.53 -12.95 8.02
CA HIS A 17 -3.53 -12.28 8.87
C HIS A 17 -2.91 -11.79 10.18
N SER A 18 -2.09 -12.63 10.82
CA SER A 18 -1.38 -12.30 12.06
C SER A 18 -0.44 -11.11 11.86
N TRP A 19 0.33 -11.12 10.76
CA TRP A 19 1.19 -9.99 10.38
C TRP A 19 0.40 -8.72 10.10
N ASN A 20 -0.73 -8.83 9.42
CA ASN A 20 -1.59 -7.68 9.14
C ASN A 20 -2.10 -7.03 10.44
N LEU A 21 -2.48 -7.82 11.45
CA LEU A 21 -2.89 -7.28 12.76
C LEU A 21 -1.73 -6.57 13.46
N ILE A 22 -0.56 -7.22 13.57
CA ILE A 22 0.62 -6.65 14.24
C ILE A 22 1.03 -5.32 13.59
N LEU A 23 1.12 -5.30 12.26
CA LEU A 23 1.52 -4.10 11.52
C LEU A 23 0.43 -3.02 11.58
N GLY A 24 -0.84 -3.41 11.56
CA GLY A 24 -1.99 -2.53 11.75
C GLY A 24 -1.95 -1.80 13.10
N ASP A 25 -1.74 -2.55 14.18
CA ASP A 25 -1.61 -2.01 15.54
C ASP A 25 -0.39 -1.12 15.69
N ALA A 26 0.77 -1.55 15.19
CA ALA A 26 1.99 -0.76 15.23
C ALA A 26 1.85 0.58 14.48
N ALA A 27 1.19 0.58 13.32
CA ALA A 27 0.89 1.82 12.60
C ALA A 27 -0.13 2.68 13.35
N SER A 28 -1.09 2.05 14.02
CA SER A 28 -2.16 2.73 14.76
C SER A 28 -1.71 3.26 16.13
N SER A 29 -0.60 2.77 16.68
CA SER A 29 0.00 3.34 17.89
C SER A 29 0.84 4.59 17.60
N CYS A 30 1.32 4.75 16.36
CA CYS A 30 2.14 5.88 15.94
C CYS A 30 1.30 7.01 15.31
N VAL A 31 1.35 8.22 15.89
CA VAL A 31 0.60 9.39 15.40
C VAL A 31 1.03 9.78 13.99
N GLN A 32 2.33 9.79 13.72
CA GLN A 32 2.90 10.13 12.42
C GLN A 32 2.44 9.14 11.34
N ALA A 33 2.47 7.84 11.65
CA ALA A 33 2.01 6.80 10.74
C ALA A 33 0.50 6.92 10.46
N LYS A 34 -0.32 7.15 11.49
CA LYS A 34 -1.76 7.42 11.32
C LYS A 34 -2.03 8.62 10.42
N SER A 35 -1.34 9.74 10.66
CA SER A 35 -1.47 10.95 9.84
C SER A 35 -1.08 10.70 8.39
N PHE A 36 0.03 10.00 8.17
CA PHE A 36 0.54 9.65 6.85
C PHE A 36 -0.42 8.74 6.08
N PHE A 37 -0.86 7.61 6.66
CA PHE A 37 -1.81 6.72 5.99
C PHE A 37 -3.18 7.39 5.80
N GLY A 38 -3.60 8.26 6.72
CA GLY A 38 -4.79 9.08 6.56
C GLY A 38 -4.71 10.04 5.37
N LEU A 39 -3.53 10.62 5.11
CA LEU A 39 -3.30 11.44 3.92
C LEU A 39 -3.41 10.61 2.65
N LEU A 40 -2.77 9.43 2.61
CA LEU A 40 -2.87 8.52 1.46
C LEU A 40 -4.32 8.13 1.16
N GLN A 41 -5.10 7.84 2.20
CA GLN A 41 -6.52 7.52 2.05
C GLN A 41 -7.32 8.70 1.48
N ARG A 42 -7.12 9.92 1.98
CA ARG A 42 -7.79 11.11 1.47
C ARG A 42 -7.45 11.37 0.00
N SER A 43 -6.17 11.22 -0.36
CA SER A 43 -5.73 11.33 -1.77
C SER A 43 -6.44 10.30 -2.64
N TYR A 44 -6.50 9.03 -2.21
CA TYR A 44 -7.25 8.01 -2.94
C TYR A 44 -8.72 8.41 -3.12
N THR A 45 -9.41 8.81 -2.06
CA THR A 45 -10.82 9.22 -2.12
C THR A 45 -11.03 10.42 -3.05
N LEU A 46 -10.12 11.40 -3.03
CA LEU A 46 -10.18 12.58 -3.91
C LEU A 46 -10.13 12.21 -5.40
N PHE A 47 -9.24 11.29 -5.78
CA PHE A 47 -9.08 10.87 -7.17
C PHE A 47 -10.14 9.86 -7.59
N ALA A 48 -10.43 8.86 -6.74
CA ALA A 48 -11.42 7.82 -7.03
C ALA A 48 -12.86 8.37 -7.11
N GLY A 49 -13.14 9.51 -6.48
CA GLY A 49 -14.45 10.17 -6.54
C GLY A 49 -14.78 10.83 -7.89
N SER A 50 -13.87 10.84 -8.87
CA SER A 50 -14.13 11.39 -10.21
C SER A 50 -13.35 10.64 -11.28
N ASN A 51 -14.05 10.11 -12.27
CA ASN A 51 -13.44 9.39 -13.39
C ASN A 51 -12.38 10.23 -14.13
N GLN A 52 -12.59 11.54 -14.26
CA GLN A 52 -11.61 12.46 -14.87
C GLN A 52 -10.35 12.59 -14.01
N ARG A 53 -10.50 12.83 -12.70
CA ARG A 53 -9.36 12.92 -11.78
C ARG A 53 -8.60 11.60 -11.67
N TRP A 54 -9.33 10.48 -11.67
CA TRP A 54 -8.76 9.14 -11.70
C TRP A 54 -7.97 8.90 -12.99
N ALA A 55 -8.48 9.33 -14.14
CA ALA A 55 -7.77 9.22 -15.42
C ALA A 55 -6.46 10.02 -15.42
N ILE A 56 -6.48 11.27 -14.91
CA ILE A 56 -5.28 12.11 -14.79
C ILE A 56 -4.23 11.46 -13.87
N SER A 57 -4.65 11.01 -12.67
CA SER A 57 -3.75 10.33 -11.74
C SER A 57 -3.12 9.08 -12.36
N ASN A 58 -3.92 8.26 -13.07
CA ASN A 58 -3.40 7.08 -13.75
C ASN A 58 -2.53 7.42 -14.96
N ALA A 59 -2.78 8.52 -15.67
CA ALA A 59 -1.94 8.96 -16.77
C ALA A 59 -0.53 9.33 -16.27
N HIS A 60 -0.43 10.12 -15.19
CA HIS A 60 0.85 10.45 -14.56
C HIS A 60 1.58 9.18 -14.08
N VAL A 61 0.84 8.27 -13.44
CA VAL A 61 1.38 6.99 -12.99
C VAL A 61 1.84 6.09 -14.14
N LYS A 62 1.15 6.09 -15.29
CA LYS A 62 1.54 5.32 -16.48
C LYS A 62 2.82 5.87 -17.11
N SER A 63 2.98 7.19 -17.17
CA SER A 63 4.22 7.83 -17.65
C SER A 63 5.43 7.35 -16.83
N LEU A 64 5.34 7.43 -15.51
CA LEU A 64 6.37 6.96 -14.59
C LEU A 64 6.57 5.44 -14.64
N ARG A 65 5.47 4.70 -14.80
CA ARG A 65 5.53 3.25 -14.94
C ARG A 65 6.35 2.83 -16.15
N TRP A 66 6.28 3.51 -17.29
CA TRP A 66 7.11 3.16 -18.44
C TRP A 66 8.61 3.32 -18.12
N ALA A 67 9.00 4.41 -17.47
CA ALA A 67 10.37 4.63 -17.01
C ALA A 67 10.84 3.57 -15.99
N ILE A 68 9.96 3.18 -15.06
CA ILE A 68 10.26 2.21 -13.98
C ILE A 68 10.07 0.74 -14.44
N SER A 69 9.33 0.46 -15.51
CA SER A 69 9.04 -0.92 -15.96
C SER A 69 10.27 -1.66 -16.48
N ASN A 70 11.34 -0.93 -16.84
CA ASN A 70 12.67 -1.50 -17.04
C ASN A 70 13.29 -2.06 -15.74
N ALA A 71 12.66 -1.81 -14.60
CA ALA A 71 13.02 -2.28 -13.27
C ALA A 71 11.82 -2.99 -12.58
N HIS A 72 11.23 -4.02 -13.17
CA HIS A 72 10.36 -5.03 -12.50
C HIS A 72 9.26 -4.58 -11.49
N VAL A 73 8.75 -3.34 -11.51
CA VAL A 73 7.65 -2.93 -10.60
C VAL A 73 6.27 -3.19 -11.24
N LYS A 74 5.58 -4.24 -10.77
CA LYS A 74 4.34 -4.75 -11.41
C LYS A 74 3.09 -3.86 -11.30
N SER A 75 2.96 -2.95 -10.33
CA SER A 75 1.92 -1.90 -10.43
C SER A 75 2.13 -0.74 -9.46
N LEU A 76 2.14 0.47 -9.99
CA LEU A 76 1.89 1.68 -9.22
C LEU A 76 0.42 2.08 -9.38
N SER A 77 -0.30 2.20 -8.28
CA SER A 77 -1.62 2.83 -8.21
C SER A 77 -1.95 3.04 -6.74
N LEU A 78 -2.60 4.15 -6.41
CA LEU A 78 -3.14 4.36 -5.07
C LEU A 78 -4.21 3.30 -4.79
N LYS A 79 -4.10 2.65 -3.64
CA LYS A 79 -5.09 1.68 -3.15
C LYS A 79 -5.76 2.25 -1.90
N PRO A 80 -7.06 1.99 -1.71
CA PRO A 80 -7.68 2.30 -0.43
C PRO A 80 -7.00 1.47 0.67
N LEU A 81 -6.96 2.02 1.87
CA LEU A 81 -6.58 1.28 3.07
C LEU A 81 -7.53 0.09 3.24
N SER A 82 -6.95 -1.04 3.61
CA SER A 82 -7.69 -2.25 3.93
C SER A 82 -7.33 -2.68 5.35
N GLU A 83 -8.35 -3.01 6.13
CA GLU A 83 -8.17 -3.59 7.46
C GLU A 83 -7.61 -5.01 7.39
N THR A 84 -7.86 -5.75 6.31
CA THR A 84 -7.48 -7.17 6.17
C THR A 84 -6.26 -7.39 5.31
N ARG A 85 -5.82 -6.39 4.54
CA ARG A 85 -4.70 -6.50 3.59
C ARG A 85 -3.68 -5.38 3.77
N TRP A 86 -2.63 -5.65 4.53
CA TRP A 86 -1.51 -4.73 4.73
C TRP A 86 -0.84 -4.33 3.41
N GLU A 87 -0.84 -5.22 2.42
CA GLU A 87 -0.27 -4.98 1.10
C GLU A 87 -0.83 -3.73 0.39
N CYS A 88 -2.09 -3.34 0.66
CA CYS A 88 -2.69 -2.13 0.11
C CYS A 88 -1.95 -0.84 0.56
N ARG A 89 -1.41 -0.83 1.79
CA ARG A 89 -0.59 0.27 2.29
C ARG A 89 0.74 0.34 1.55
N VAL A 90 1.41 -0.80 1.37
CA VAL A 90 2.68 -0.89 0.64
C VAL A 90 2.51 -0.42 -0.80
N ALA A 91 1.45 -0.85 -1.49
CA ALA A 91 1.16 -0.42 -2.85
C ALA A 91 0.97 1.09 -2.96
N SER A 92 0.23 1.69 -2.03
CA SER A 92 -0.03 3.14 -2.00
C SER A 92 1.23 3.96 -1.68
N VAL A 93 2.06 3.48 -0.74
CA VAL A 93 3.35 4.11 -0.43
C VAL A 93 4.28 4.07 -1.64
N LYS A 94 4.36 2.93 -2.34
CA LYS A 94 5.13 2.83 -3.59
C LYS A 94 4.61 3.83 -4.62
N ALA A 95 3.29 3.91 -4.82
CA ALA A 95 2.70 4.84 -5.76
C ALA A 95 3.12 6.29 -5.50
N VAL A 96 3.05 6.76 -4.25
CA VAL A 96 3.44 8.13 -3.89
C VAL A 96 4.95 8.34 -3.93
N LYS A 97 5.75 7.39 -3.42
CA LYS A 97 7.21 7.50 -3.40
C LYS A 97 7.76 7.75 -4.80
N TYR A 98 7.33 6.97 -5.78
CA TYR A 98 7.83 7.13 -7.15
C TYR A 98 7.20 8.31 -7.89
N GLN A 99 6.04 8.83 -7.46
CA GLN A 99 5.51 10.10 -7.96
C GLN A 99 6.30 11.32 -7.43
N LEU A 100 6.75 11.29 -6.17
CA LEU A 100 7.47 12.42 -5.59
C LEU A 100 8.96 12.44 -5.96
N ILE A 101 9.59 11.28 -6.13
CA ILE A 101 11.02 11.22 -6.44
C ILE A 101 11.31 11.64 -7.89
N SER A 102 10.39 11.43 -8.84
CA SER A 102 10.56 11.95 -10.21
C SER A 102 10.60 13.48 -10.26
N ASP A 103 9.85 14.15 -9.37
CA ASP A 103 9.70 15.60 -9.42
C ASP A 103 10.85 16.33 -8.70
N ILE A 104 11.59 15.62 -7.83
CA ILE A 104 12.72 16.17 -7.05
C ILE A 104 14.06 15.96 -7.78
N SER A 105 14.19 14.95 -8.64
CA SER A 105 15.41 14.75 -9.43
C SER A 105 15.57 15.74 -10.59
N ASP A 106 14.51 16.49 -10.90
CA ASP A 106 14.43 17.42 -12.03
C ASP A 106 14.44 18.91 -11.58
N ALA A 107 14.75 19.19 -10.31
CA ALA A 107 14.86 20.54 -9.72
C ALA A 107 16.30 20.82 -9.24
#